data_AF-A0A941JGX5-F1
#
_entry.id   AF-A0A941JGX5-F1
#
_cell.length_a   1.000
_cell.length_b   1.000
_cell.length_c   1.000
_cell.angle_alpha   90.00
_cell.angle_beta   90.00
_cell.angle_gamma   90.00
#
_symmetry.space_group_name_H-M   'P 1'
#
loop_
_entity.id
_entity.type
_entity.pdbx_description
1 polymer ?
#
loop_
_entity_poly.entity_id
_entity_poly.type
_entity_poly.pdbx_seq_one_letter_code
_entity_poly.pdbx_strand_id
1 'polypeptide(L)'
;MTRSLHPKKEVEAALRHAETHGWRVTVGGAHAWGKIYCPRRHDECRCGEFCITSVWSTPRNPGNHARALRRVVDNCTAHGG
;
A
#
# COMPACT_ATOMS: atom_id res chain seq x y z
N MET A 1 -3.12 -11.15 -13.76
CA MET A 1 -1.87 -10.46 -14.14
C MET A 1 -1.07 -10.21 -12.89
N THR A 2 0.07 -10.89 -12.75
CA THR A 2 0.94 -10.81 -11.59
C THR A 2 1.71 -9.51 -11.66
N ARG A 3 1.53 -8.62 -10.67
CA ARG A 3 2.34 -7.40 -10.56
C ARG A 3 3.83 -7.73 -10.59
N SER A 4 4.65 -6.82 -11.12
CA SER A 4 6.09 -6.91 -10.90
C SER A 4 6.38 -6.94 -9.39
N LEU A 5 7.47 -7.57 -8.98
CA LEU A 5 7.90 -7.59 -7.57
C LEU A 5 8.66 -6.31 -7.25
N HIS A 6 8.50 -5.80 -6.03
CA HIS A 6 9.27 -4.65 -5.58
C HIS A 6 10.72 -5.10 -5.29
N PRO A 7 11.76 -4.38 -5.75
CA PRO A 7 13.16 -4.79 -5.56
C PRO A 7 13.58 -4.85 -4.08
N LYS A 8 12.88 -4.12 -3.21
CA LYS A 8 13.07 -4.15 -1.75
C LYS A 8 12.12 -5.16 -1.10
N LYS A 9 12.69 -6.18 -0.46
CA LYS A 9 11.95 -7.26 0.23
C LYS A 9 11.01 -6.75 1.32
N GLU A 10 11.40 -5.72 2.07
CA GLU A 10 10.59 -5.13 3.13
C GLU A 10 9.29 -4.53 2.57
N VAL A 11 9.40 -3.76 1.49
CA VAL A 11 8.26 -3.14 0.80
C VAL A 11 7.39 -4.22 0.15
N GLU A 12 8.00 -5.21 -0.50
CA GLU A 12 7.29 -6.36 -1.07
C GLU A 12 6.46 -7.11 -0.02
N ALA A 13 6.99 -7.32 1.18
CA ALA A 13 6.27 -7.94 2.28
C ALA A 13 5.14 -7.05 2.84
N ALA A 14 5.20 -5.73 2.66
CA ALA A 14 4.10 -4.82 2.96
C ALA A 14 3.02 -4.84 1.87
N LEU A 15 3.41 -4.96 0.60
CA LEU A 15 2.47 -5.08 -0.52
C LEU A 15 1.67 -6.38 -0.45
N ARG A 16 2.33 -7.49 -0.13
CA ARG A 16 1.64 -8.77 0.09
C ARG A 16 0.64 -8.69 1.22
N HIS A 17 1.00 -8.01 2.31
CA HIS A 17 0.08 -7.75 3.42
C HIS A 17 -1.11 -6.90 2.98
N ALA A 18 -0.90 -5.87 2.16
CA ALA A 18 -1.98 -5.08 1.58
C ALA A 18 -2.91 -5.97 0.73
N GLU A 19 -2.36 -6.81 -0.14
CA GLU A 19 -3.12 -7.74 -1.00
C GLU A 19 -3.96 -8.72 -0.19
N THR A 20 -3.44 -9.28 0.91
CA THR A 20 -4.22 -10.18 1.79
C THR A 20 -5.35 -9.47 2.52
N HIS A 21 -5.25 -8.15 2.69
CA HIS A 21 -6.30 -7.30 3.28
C HIS A 21 -7.24 -6.72 2.20
N GLY A 22 -7.17 -7.22 0.96
CA GLY A 22 -8.03 -6.81 -0.14
C GLY A 22 -7.63 -5.49 -0.82
N TRP A 23 -6.47 -4.92 -0.47
CA TRP A 23 -5.99 -3.72 -1.15
C TRP A 23 -5.52 -4.05 -2.56
N ARG A 24 -5.84 -3.15 -3.49
CA ARG A 24 -5.44 -3.28 -4.89
C ARG A 24 -4.10 -2.61 -5.11
N VAL A 25 -3.10 -3.38 -5.54
CA VAL A 25 -1.77 -2.86 -5.89
C VAL A 25 -1.69 -2.64 -7.40
N THR A 26 -1.27 -1.45 -7.83
CA THR A 26 -0.97 -1.15 -9.24
C THR A 26 0.48 -0.73 -9.38
N VAL A 27 1.21 -1.37 -10.29
CA VAL A 27 2.59 -1.00 -10.63
C VAL A 27 2.56 -0.01 -11.78
N GLY A 28 3.33 1.07 -11.67
CA GLY A 28 3.40 2.10 -12.71
C GLY A 28 3.74 3.49 -12.16
N GLY A 29 4.73 4.13 -12.78
CA GLY A 29 5.20 5.47 -12.46
C GLY A 29 6.67 5.66 -12.82
N ALA A 30 7.10 6.91 -13.02
CA ALA A 30 8.51 7.25 -13.25
C ALA A 30 9.29 7.34 -11.92
N HIS A 31 8.72 8.05 -10.93
CA HIS A 31 9.34 8.26 -9.61
C HIS A 31 8.82 7.32 -8.52
N ALA A 32 7.58 6.85 -8.66
CA ALA A 32 6.97 5.85 -7.79
C ALA A 32 6.98 4.49 -8.48
N TRP A 33 7.23 3.43 -7.73
CA TRP A 33 7.14 2.06 -8.21
C TRP A 33 5.68 1.70 -8.56
N GLY A 34 4.77 2.18 -7.73
CA GLY A 34 3.35 1.92 -7.88
C GLY A 34 2.50 2.63 -6.84
N LYS A 35 1.25 2.22 -6.74
CA LYS A 35 0.27 2.73 -5.79
C LYS A 35 -0.58 1.59 -5.25
N ILE A 36 -0.99 1.68 -4.00
CA ILE A 36 -2.00 0.79 -3.40
C ILE A 36 -3.30 1.57 -3.24
N TYR A 37 -4.42 0.92 -3.50
CA TYR A 37 -5.76 1.49 -3.45
C TYR A 37 -6.59 0.73 -2.42
N CYS A 38 -7.25 1.49 -1.56
CA CYS A 38 -8.17 0.92 -0.58
C CYS A 38 -9.36 0.25 -1.28
N PRO A 39 -9.81 -0.94 -0.84
CA PRO A 39 -10.99 -1.61 -1.39
C PRO A 39 -12.30 -0.92 -1.01
N ARG A 40 -12.35 -0.25 0.16
CA ARG A 40 -13.52 0.45 0.66
C ARG A 40 -13.34 1.95 0.48
N ARG A 41 -13.83 2.48 -0.65
CA ARG A 41 -13.97 3.92 -0.88
C ARG A 41 -15.21 4.42 -0.12
N HIS A 42 -15.10 4.52 1.21
CA HIS A 42 -16.17 5.02 2.06
C HIS A 42 -15.71 6.31 2.75
N ASP A 43 -16.64 7.25 2.95
CA ASP A 43 -16.35 8.53 3.60
C ASP A 43 -15.92 8.38 5.07
N GLU A 44 -16.19 7.22 5.67
CA GLU A 44 -15.73 6.83 7.01
C GLU A 44 -14.34 6.14 7.02
N CYS A 45 -13.67 6.03 5.87
CA CYS A 45 -12.27 5.60 5.80
C CYS A 45 -11.44 6.63 6.59
N ARG A 46 -11.22 6.40 7.89
CA ARG A 46 -10.44 7.25 8.81
C ARG A 46 -8.97 7.45 8.39
N CYS A 47 -8.55 6.88 7.27
CA CYS A 47 -7.22 7.06 6.70
C CYS A 47 -6.97 8.46 6.11
N GLY A 48 -7.94 9.38 6.17
CA GLY A 48 -7.79 10.74 5.66
C GLY A 48 -7.91 10.83 4.13
N GLU A 49 -8.09 12.06 3.65
CA GLU A 49 -8.27 12.45 2.24
C GLU A 49 -7.40 11.57 1.31
N PHE A 50 -8.03 10.80 0.41
CA PHE A 50 -7.38 9.91 -0.56
C PHE A 50 -6.76 8.61 0.01
N CYS A 51 -7.58 7.57 0.26
CA CYS A 51 -7.14 6.19 0.59
C CYS A 51 -6.41 5.49 -0.60
N ILE A 52 -5.33 6.12 -1.08
CA ILE A 52 -4.37 5.69 -2.09
C ILE A 52 -2.98 6.01 -1.55
N THR A 53 -2.09 5.03 -1.49
CA THR A 53 -0.72 5.27 -1.03
C THR A 53 0.28 4.96 -2.13
N SER A 54 1.15 5.92 -2.43
CA SER A 54 2.24 5.75 -3.38
C SER A 54 3.37 4.92 -2.77
N VAL A 55 3.85 3.96 -3.55
CA VAL A 55 4.94 3.06 -3.21
C VAL A 55 6.19 3.57 -3.94
N TRP A 56 7.22 3.96 -3.20
CA TRP A 56 8.44 4.52 -3.78
C TRP A 56 9.40 3.41 -4.22
N SER A 57 10.02 3.54 -5.40
CA SER A 57 11.04 2.59 -5.89
C SER A 57 12.33 2.66 -5.09
N THR A 58 12.74 3.87 -4.69
CA THR A 58 14.00 4.17 -4.02
C THR A 58 13.78 4.87 -2.66
N PRO A 59 13.07 4.24 -1.70
CA PRO A 59 12.87 4.83 -0.39
C PRO A 59 14.21 4.89 0.35
N ARG A 60 14.50 6.04 0.98
CA ARG A 60 15.71 6.24 1.81
C ARG A 60 15.84 5.19 2.93
N ASN A 61 14.70 4.75 3.47
CA ASN A 61 14.62 3.63 4.41
C ASN A 61 13.45 2.70 4.01
N PRO A 62 13.73 1.56 3.36
CA PRO A 62 12.68 0.66 2.88
C PRO A 62 11.85 0.04 4.01
N GLY A 63 12.44 -0.25 5.18
CA GLY A 63 11.74 -0.80 6.33
C GLY A 63 10.72 0.17 6.94
N ASN A 64 11.09 1.44 7.08
CA ASN A 64 10.15 2.47 7.55
C ASN A 64 9.03 2.71 6.54
N HIS A 65 9.34 2.74 5.24
CA HIS A 65 8.33 2.85 4.21
C HIS A 65 7.36 1.65 4.22
N ALA A 66 7.88 0.43 4.37
CA ALA A 66 7.08 -0.77 4.51
C ALA A 66 6.17 -0.73 5.74
N ARG A 67 6.68 -0.29 6.90
CA ARG A 67 5.87 -0.08 8.11
C ARG A 67 4.76 0.95 7.90
N ALA A 68 5.06 2.04 7.20
CA ALA A 68 4.06 3.06 6.90
C ALA A 68 2.93 2.49 6.03
N LEU A 69 3.27 1.72 4.97
CA LEU A 69 2.29 1.04 4.12
C LEU A 69 1.42 0.08 4.93
N ARG A 70 2.04 -0.77 5.76
CA ARG A 70 1.30 -1.70 6.65
C ARG A 70 0.38 -0.95 7.60
N ARG A 71 0.87 0.12 8.22
CA ARG A 71 0.07 0.94 9.13
C ARG A 71 -1.16 1.50 8.43
N VAL A 72 -1.05 1.96 7.18
CA VAL A 72 -2.21 2.43 6.41
C VAL A 72 -3.21 1.30 6.19
N VAL A 73 -2.73 0.10 5.81
CA VAL A 73 -3.57 -1.09 5.61
C VAL A 73 -4.27 -1.49 6.92
N ASP A 74 -3.52 -1.60 8.01
CA ASP A 74 -4.00 -2.04 9.33
C ASP A 74 -4.98 -1.05 9.97
N ASN A 75 -4.75 0.26 9.79
CA ASN A 75 -5.64 1.30 10.34
C ASN A 75 -6.84 1.59 9.43
N CYS A 76 -6.88 1.02 8.23
CA CYS A 76 -8.04 1.17 7.38
C CYS A 76 -9.17 0.30 7.89
N THR A 77 -10.30 0.95 8.17
CA THR A 77 -11.55 0.38 8.71
C THR A 77 -12.22 -0.65 7.80
N ALA A 78 -11.53 -1.20 6.80
CA ALA A 78 -11.96 -2.37 6.05
C ALA A 78 -12.18 -3.62 6.93
N HIS A 79 -11.68 -3.61 8.17
CA HIS A 79 -11.92 -4.65 9.19
C HIS A 79 -13.02 -4.33 10.22
N GLY A 80 -13.65 -3.15 10.15
CA GLY A 80 -14.78 -2.82 11.01
C GLY A 80 -16.09 -3.27 10.35
N GLY A 81 -16.65 -4.38 10.84
CA GLY A 81 -18.04 -4.77 10.58
C GLY A 81 -19.05 -3.83 11.21
#